data_AF-A0A3A3DCM3-F1
#
_entry.id   AF-A0A3A3DCM3-F1
#
_cell.length_a   1.000
_cell.length_b   1.000
_cell.length_c   1.000
_cell.angle_alpha   90.00
_cell.angle_beta   90.00
_cell.angle_gamma   90.00
#
_symmetry.space_group_name_H-M   'P 1'
#
loop_
_entity.id
_entity.type
_entity.pdbx_description
1 polymer ?
#
loop_
_entity_poly.entity_id
_entity_poly.type
_entity_poly.pdbx_seq_one_letter_code
_entity_poly.pdbx_strand_id
1 'polypeptide(L)'
;MTTSFAIIVFVIMAVLGVVIALRMRATRTVAPRAADAPADNTHAVLDSQLFVRLDELRAEFGQDTALLMVNAAIEDLNRHLDILEGKTTPPEDETLASVRKRSLHSIVGIAGTLGCHNLSDCSSELYKKQDASLDEPASFQNLVKDVRALRSRLLAVMTDDQSRAVDAH
;
A
#
# COMPACT_ATOMS: atom_id res chain seq x y z
N MET A 1 32.18 -19.96 -26.39
CA MET A 1 31.65 -18.89 -25.50
C MET A 1 30.13 -18.91 -25.39
N THR A 2 29.46 -20.06 -25.51
CA THR A 2 27.98 -20.17 -25.45
C THR A 2 27.46 -20.89 -24.20
N THR A 3 28.33 -21.62 -23.49
CA THR A 3 27.96 -22.41 -22.31
C THR A 3 27.86 -21.57 -21.02
N SER A 4 28.62 -20.48 -20.91
CA SER A 4 28.63 -19.64 -19.70
C SER A 4 27.37 -18.79 -19.51
N PHE A 5 26.69 -18.41 -20.60
CA PHE A 5 25.47 -17.60 -20.53
C PHE A 5 24.25 -18.40 -20.04
N ALA A 6 24.18 -19.69 -20.39
CA ALA A 6 23.09 -20.56 -19.98
C ALA A 6 23.06 -20.81 -18.46
N ILE A 7 24.24 -20.90 -17.83
CA ILE A 7 24.35 -21.14 -16.38
C ILE A 7 23.85 -19.93 -15.59
N ILE A 8 24.16 -18.71 -16.03
CA ILE A 8 23.75 -17.49 -15.33
C ILE A 8 22.22 -17.33 -15.35
N VAL A 9 21.58 -17.57 -16.51
CA VAL A 9 20.11 -17.50 -16.63
C VAL A 9 19.42 -18.56 -15.75
N PHE A 10 19.99 -19.76 -15.66
CA PHE A 10 19.43 -20.83 -14.83
C PHE A 10 19.51 -20.52 -13.33
N VAL A 11 20.60 -19.90 -12.87
CA VAL A 11 20.76 -19.47 -11.47
C VAL A 11 19.79 -18.35 -11.11
N ILE A 12 19.58 -17.36 -12.00
CA ILE A 12 18.63 -16.28 -11.75
C ILE A 12 17.19 -16.82 -11.65
N MET A 13 16.80 -17.73 -12.54
CA MET A 13 15.48 -18.37 -12.50
C MET A 13 15.28 -19.23 -11.23
N ALA A 14 16.30 -19.94 -10.78
CA ALA A 14 16.23 -20.75 -9.56
C ALA A 14 16.08 -19.88 -8.30
N VAL A 15 16.81 -18.76 -8.21
CA VAL A 15 16.68 -17.82 -7.09
C VAL A 15 15.29 -17.16 -7.08
N LEU A 16 14.78 -16.77 -8.24
CA LEU A 16 13.45 -16.16 -8.35
C LEU A 16 12.33 -17.16 -7.96
N GLY A 17 12.46 -18.43 -8.35
CA GLY A 17 11.53 -19.49 -7.96
C GLY A 17 11.51 -19.76 -6.45
N VAL A 18 12.66 -19.70 -5.78
CA VAL A 18 12.77 -19.89 -4.33
C VAL A 18 12.15 -18.72 -3.55
N VAL A 19 12.32 -17.47 -4.02
CA VAL A 19 11.70 -16.29 -3.38
C VAL A 19 10.17 -16.34 -3.48
N ILE A 20 9.63 -16.77 -4.62
CA ILE A 20 8.17 -16.94 -4.81
C ILE A 20 7.63 -18.07 -3.93
N ALA A 21 8.33 -19.22 -3.88
CA ALA A 21 7.93 -20.36 -3.04
C ALA A 21 7.97 -20.05 -1.54
N LEU A 22 8.92 -19.22 -1.09
CA LEU A 22 9.00 -18.77 0.30
C LEU A 22 7.88 -17.77 0.65
N ARG A 23 7.45 -16.92 -0.29
CA ARG A 23 6.27 -16.06 -0.08
C ARG A 23 4.96 -16.84 -0.02
N MET A 24 4.81 -17.92 -0.78
CA MET A 24 3.57 -18.72 -0.77
C MET A 24 3.42 -19.61 0.47
N ARG A 25 4.51 -19.96 1.17
CA ARG A 25 4.42 -20.79 2.39
C ARG A 25 4.00 -20.04 3.66
N ALA A 26 3.79 -18.72 3.55
CA ALA A 26 3.34 -17.87 4.65
C ALA A 26 1.81 -17.68 4.70
N THR A 27 1.02 -18.38 3.88
CA THR A 27 -0.45 -18.41 4.06
C THR A 27 -0.83 -19.32 5.21
N ARG A 28 -0.65 -18.78 6.42
CA ARG A 28 -1.16 -19.34 7.66
C ARG A 28 -2.69 -19.31 7.59
N THR A 29 -3.30 -20.48 7.70
CA THR A 29 -4.74 -20.67 7.80
C THR A 29 -5.26 -19.91 9.01
N VAL A 30 -5.88 -18.76 8.80
CA VAL A 30 -6.59 -18.01 9.84
C VAL A 30 -8.00 -18.56 9.92
N ALA A 31 -8.36 -19.12 11.08
CA ALA A 31 -9.71 -19.56 11.41
C ALA A 31 -10.71 -18.39 11.29
N PRO A 32 -11.99 -18.63 10.95
CA PRO A 32 -13.00 -17.57 10.93
C PRO A 32 -13.19 -17.03 12.34
N ARG A 33 -12.57 -15.88 12.62
CA ARG A 33 -12.76 -15.13 13.87
C ARG A 33 -14.12 -14.44 13.78
N ALA A 34 -14.97 -14.73 14.76
CA ALA A 34 -16.24 -14.03 14.96
C ALA A 34 -16.03 -12.51 14.93
N ALA A 35 -16.93 -11.83 14.23
CA ALA A 35 -16.93 -10.39 14.06
C ALA A 35 -17.31 -9.69 15.37
N ASP A 36 -16.33 -9.56 16.27
CA ASP A 36 -16.33 -8.45 17.22
C ASP A 36 -16.02 -7.19 16.42
N ALA A 37 -16.90 -6.18 16.50
CA ALA A 37 -16.69 -4.90 15.84
C ALA A 37 -15.29 -4.37 16.19
N PRO A 38 -14.46 -3.98 15.21
CA PRO A 38 -13.11 -3.52 15.49
C PRO A 38 -13.20 -2.24 16.32
N ALA A 39 -12.77 -2.34 17.58
CA ALA A 39 -12.41 -1.17 18.36
C ALA A 39 -11.37 -0.35 17.58
N ASP A 40 -11.41 0.97 17.76
CA ASP A 40 -10.64 2.05 17.12
C ASP A 40 -9.11 1.97 17.35
N ASN A 41 -8.55 0.78 17.15
CA ASN A 41 -7.16 0.40 17.39
C ASN A 41 -6.40 0.29 16.06
N THR A 42 -7.08 0.50 14.93
CA THR A 42 -6.53 0.38 13.57
C THR A 42 -5.36 1.33 13.36
N HIS A 43 -5.44 2.53 13.94
CA HIS A 43 -4.40 3.57 13.82
C HIS A 43 -3.08 3.20 14.52
N ALA A 44 -3.13 2.59 15.71
CA ALA A 44 -1.91 2.24 16.46
C ALA A 44 -1.12 1.09 15.81
N VAL A 45 -1.82 0.16 15.15
CA VAL A 45 -1.18 -0.96 14.43
C VAL A 45 -0.54 -0.49 13.12
N LEU A 46 -1.18 0.47 12.43
CA LEU A 46 -0.64 1.12 11.23
C LEU A 46 0.71 1.77 11.48
N ASP A 47 0.89 2.43 12.63
CA ASP A 47 2.10 3.19 12.95
C ASP A 47 3.34 2.30 13.07
N SER A 48 3.29 1.24 13.88
CA SER A 48 4.48 0.42 14.14
C SER A 48 5.00 -0.31 12.90
N GLN A 49 4.11 -0.81 12.04
CA GLN A 49 4.51 -1.53 10.82
C GLN A 49 5.05 -0.59 9.75
N LEU A 50 4.46 0.60 9.62
CA LEU A 50 4.90 1.59 8.65
C LEU A 50 6.34 2.03 8.91
N PHE A 51 6.70 2.36 10.16
CA PHE A 51 8.07 2.79 10.48
C PHE A 51 9.10 1.71 10.21
N VAL A 52 8.82 0.46 10.60
CA VAL A 52 9.69 -0.68 10.30
C VAL A 52 9.90 -0.79 8.79
N ARG A 53 8.82 -0.69 8.00
CA ARG A 53 8.95 -0.79 6.54
C ARG A 53 9.72 0.38 5.93
N LEU A 54 9.56 1.60 6.45
CA LEU A 54 10.32 2.76 5.99
C LEU A 54 11.81 2.61 6.30
N ASP A 55 12.16 2.07 7.48
CA ASP A 55 13.55 1.79 7.83
C ASP A 55 14.16 0.71 6.92
N GLU A 56 13.39 -0.33 6.56
CA GLU A 56 13.80 -1.31 5.56
C GLU A 56 14.03 -0.67 4.19
N LEU A 57 13.13 0.20 3.72
CA LEU A 57 13.30 0.90 2.44
C LEU A 57 14.56 1.78 2.44
N ARG A 58 14.84 2.49 3.54
CA ARG A 58 16.06 3.28 3.71
C ARG A 58 17.31 2.41 3.68
N ALA A 59 17.28 1.25 4.33
CA ALA A 59 18.38 0.31 4.33
C ALA A 59 18.63 -0.33 2.94
N GLU A 60 17.56 -0.58 2.18
CA GLU A 60 17.63 -1.23 0.86
C GLU A 60 18.06 -0.26 -0.26
N PHE A 61 17.54 0.97 -0.26
CA PHE A 61 17.69 1.90 -1.39
C PHE A 61 18.46 3.19 -1.05
N GLY A 62 18.82 3.38 0.22
CA GLY A 62 19.36 4.63 0.74
C GLY A 62 18.28 5.65 1.10
N GLN A 63 18.67 6.61 1.95
CA GLN A 63 17.77 7.62 2.52
C GLN A 63 17.06 8.46 1.44
N ASP A 64 17.82 8.99 0.47
CA ASP A 64 17.27 9.88 -0.56
C ASP A 64 16.24 9.18 -1.45
N THR A 65 16.56 7.96 -1.89
CA THR A 65 15.65 7.14 -2.72
C THR A 65 14.39 6.78 -1.94
N ALA A 66 14.52 6.37 -0.67
CA ALA A 66 13.37 6.07 0.17
C ALA A 66 12.45 7.28 0.34
N LEU A 67 13.00 8.49 0.52
CA LEU A 67 12.23 9.73 0.58
C LEU A 67 11.49 10.04 -0.72
N LEU A 68 12.13 9.84 -1.88
CA LEU A 68 11.46 9.99 -3.18
C LEU A 68 10.30 9.01 -3.34
N MET A 69 10.47 7.77 -2.89
CA MET A 69 9.40 6.76 -2.91
C MET A 69 8.23 7.15 -1.99
N VAL A 70 8.52 7.66 -0.80
CA VAL A 70 7.49 8.17 0.12
C VAL A 70 6.74 9.36 -0.48
N ASN A 71 7.45 10.30 -1.09
CA ASN A 71 6.82 11.45 -1.75
C ASN A 71 5.91 11.01 -2.91
N ALA A 72 6.39 10.10 -3.77
CA ALA A 72 5.57 9.54 -4.85
C ALA A 72 4.32 8.83 -4.31
N ALA A 73 4.45 8.07 -3.22
CA ALA A 73 3.30 7.45 -2.56
C ALA A 73 2.30 8.49 -2.04
N ILE A 74 2.75 9.60 -1.45
CA ILE A 74 1.87 10.69 -0.99
C ILE A 74 1.10 11.32 -2.16
N GLU A 75 1.79 11.59 -3.27
CA GLU A 75 1.17 12.14 -4.48
C GLU A 75 0.10 11.19 -5.04
N ASP A 76 0.41 9.88 -5.11
CA ASP A 76 -0.51 8.86 -5.56
C ASP A 76 -1.73 8.75 -4.63
N LEU A 77 -1.52 8.73 -3.32
CA LEU A 77 -2.59 8.71 -2.32
C LEU A 77 -3.49 9.93 -2.44
N ASN A 78 -2.95 11.12 -2.70
CA ASN A 78 -3.76 12.33 -2.93
C ASN A 78 -4.68 12.17 -4.15
N ARG A 79 -4.12 11.75 -5.29
CA ARG A 79 -4.92 11.55 -6.52
C ARG A 79 -6.04 10.53 -6.30
N HIS A 80 -5.74 9.42 -5.64
CA HIS A 80 -6.74 8.38 -5.38
C HIS A 80 -7.77 8.78 -4.31
N LEU A 81 -7.38 9.56 -3.30
CA LEU A 81 -8.33 10.11 -2.33
C LEU A 81 -9.35 11.02 -3.01
N ASP A 82 -8.94 11.90 -3.92
CA ASP A 82 -9.87 12.79 -4.62
C ASP A 82 -10.88 12.00 -5.46
N ILE A 83 -10.47 10.88 -6.06
CA ILE A 83 -11.38 9.98 -6.77
C ILE A 83 -12.34 9.28 -5.80
N LEU A 84 -11.83 8.70 -4.72
CA LEU A 84 -12.64 7.96 -3.75
C LEU A 84 -13.68 8.87 -3.08
N GLU A 85 -13.32 10.11 -2.80
CA GLU A 85 -14.20 11.15 -2.24
C GLU A 85 -15.18 11.74 -3.26
N GLY A 86 -15.06 11.40 -4.55
CA GLY A 86 -15.92 11.92 -5.60
C GLY A 86 -15.66 13.38 -5.96
N LYS A 87 -14.46 13.89 -5.69
CA LYS A 87 -14.02 15.24 -6.08
C LYS A 87 -13.53 15.32 -7.53
N THR A 88 -13.27 14.17 -8.15
CA THR A 88 -12.83 14.06 -9.54
C THR A 88 -14.02 13.75 -10.45
N THR A 89 -14.16 14.51 -11.53
CA THR A 89 -15.10 14.18 -12.61
C THR A 89 -14.55 13.00 -13.42
N PRO A 90 -15.28 11.88 -13.55
CA PRO A 90 -14.81 10.77 -14.38
C PRO A 90 -14.77 11.17 -15.87
N PRO A 91 -13.91 10.53 -16.68
CA PRO A 91 -13.94 10.64 -18.13
C PRO A 91 -15.33 10.33 -18.73
N GLU A 92 -15.64 10.85 -19.91
CA GLU A 92 -16.97 10.71 -20.55
C GLU A 92 -17.37 9.25 -20.81
N ASP A 93 -16.40 8.37 -21.06
CA ASP A 93 -16.57 6.95 -21.36
C ASP A 93 -16.55 6.05 -20.12
N GLU A 94 -16.48 6.65 -18.92
CA GLU A 94 -16.29 5.92 -17.67
C GLU A 94 -17.29 6.30 -16.58
N THR A 95 -17.69 5.30 -15.79
CA THR A 95 -18.49 5.55 -14.58
C THR A 95 -17.59 5.86 -13.39
N LEU A 96 -18.08 6.66 -12.44
CA LEU A 96 -17.36 6.93 -11.20
C LEU A 96 -17.03 5.63 -10.42
N ALA A 97 -17.91 4.62 -10.49
CA ALA A 97 -17.67 3.30 -9.91
C ALA A 97 -16.44 2.60 -10.52
N SER A 98 -16.28 2.66 -11.85
CA SER A 98 -15.10 2.13 -12.56
C SER A 98 -13.80 2.82 -12.12
N VAL A 99 -13.80 4.16 -12.07
CA VAL A 99 -12.61 4.94 -11.67
C VAL A 99 -12.26 4.71 -10.20
N ARG A 100 -13.27 4.63 -9.32
CA ARG A 100 -13.08 4.26 -7.89
C ARG A 100 -12.51 2.85 -7.75
N LYS A 101 -13.01 1.88 -8.53
CA LYS A 101 -12.50 0.50 -8.51
C LYS A 101 -11.02 0.43 -8.88
N ARG A 102 -10.59 1.16 -9.92
CA ARG A 102 -9.14 1.26 -10.23
C ARG A 102 -8.35 1.92 -9.11
N SER A 103 -8.90 2.96 -8.48
CA SER A 103 -8.23 3.61 -7.34
C SER A 103 -8.07 2.66 -6.16
N LEU A 104 -9.09 1.87 -5.83
CA LEU A 104 -8.98 0.81 -4.80
C LEU A 104 -7.86 -0.18 -5.13
N HIS A 105 -7.73 -0.59 -6.40
CA HIS A 105 -6.64 -1.47 -6.82
C HIS A 105 -5.25 -0.83 -6.63
N SER A 106 -5.10 0.45 -6.98
CA SER A 106 -3.85 1.18 -6.70
C SER A 106 -3.54 1.26 -5.20
N ILE A 107 -4.56 1.50 -4.36
CA ILE A 107 -4.38 1.52 -2.89
C ILE A 107 -3.90 0.17 -2.36
N VAL A 108 -4.37 -0.97 -2.91
CA VAL A 108 -3.83 -2.30 -2.57
C VAL A 108 -2.31 -2.34 -2.79
N GLY A 109 -1.84 -1.88 -3.95
CA GLY A 109 -0.40 -1.87 -4.28
C GLY A 109 0.43 -0.94 -3.40
N ILE A 110 -0.07 0.28 -3.15
CA ILE A 110 0.60 1.28 -2.30
C ILE A 110 0.68 0.78 -0.86
N ALA A 111 -0.44 0.34 -0.28
CA ALA A 111 -0.50 -0.17 1.08
C ALA A 111 0.38 -1.43 1.25
N GLY A 112 0.38 -2.34 0.27
CA GLY A 112 1.23 -3.52 0.27
C GLY A 112 2.72 -3.18 0.25
N THR A 113 3.13 -2.19 -0.53
CA THR A 113 4.53 -1.71 -0.61
C THR A 113 5.00 -1.10 0.72
N LEU A 114 4.10 -0.37 1.38
CA LEU A 114 4.33 0.30 2.66
C LEU A 114 4.12 -0.62 3.88
N GLY A 115 3.83 -1.91 3.68
CA GLY A 115 3.64 -2.88 4.77
C GLY A 115 2.32 -2.72 5.53
N CYS A 116 1.39 -1.91 5.02
CA CYS A 116 0.07 -1.67 5.62
C CYS A 116 -0.92 -2.78 5.20
N HIS A 117 -0.66 -4.02 5.61
CA HIS A 117 -1.40 -5.20 5.11
C HIS A 117 -2.91 -5.15 5.36
N ASN A 118 -3.36 -4.68 6.53
CA ASN A 118 -4.79 -4.54 6.81
C ASN A 118 -5.48 -3.60 5.81
N LEU A 119 -4.86 -2.46 5.49
CA LEU A 119 -5.41 -1.50 4.54
C LEU A 119 -5.43 -2.10 3.11
N SER A 120 -4.39 -2.84 2.74
CA SER A 120 -4.32 -3.58 1.49
C SER A 120 -5.46 -4.60 1.39
N ASP A 121 -5.68 -5.40 2.44
CA ASP A 121 -6.72 -6.43 2.47
C ASP A 121 -8.12 -5.81 2.41
N CYS A 122 -8.40 -4.78 3.22
CA CYS A 122 -9.67 -4.06 3.17
C CYS A 122 -9.94 -3.43 1.78
N SER A 123 -8.91 -2.83 1.16
CA SER A 123 -9.02 -2.29 -0.20
C SER A 123 -9.31 -3.39 -1.23
N SER A 124 -8.70 -4.55 -1.07
CA SER A 124 -8.87 -5.71 -1.95
C SER A 124 -10.29 -6.29 -1.87
N GLU A 125 -10.87 -6.37 -0.66
CA GLU A 125 -12.26 -6.81 -0.50
C GLU A 125 -13.26 -5.85 -1.14
N LEU A 126 -13.05 -4.54 -0.98
CA LEU A 126 -13.89 -3.53 -1.62
C LEU A 126 -13.70 -3.48 -3.14
N TYR A 127 -12.48 -3.69 -3.64
CA TYR A 127 -12.18 -3.77 -5.08
C TYR A 127 -12.99 -4.86 -5.80
N LYS A 128 -13.31 -5.97 -5.13
CA LYS A 128 -14.09 -7.07 -5.70
C LYS A 128 -15.55 -6.69 -5.98
N LYS A 129 -16.07 -5.64 -5.33
CA LYS A 129 -17.45 -5.16 -5.51
C LYS A 129 -17.64 -4.48 -6.86
N GLN A 130 -18.90 -4.33 -7.27
CA GLN A 130 -19.23 -3.61 -8.50
C GLN A 130 -19.18 -2.10 -8.24
N ASP A 131 -19.82 -1.65 -7.16
CA ASP A 131 -19.68 -0.29 -6.64
C ASP A 131 -19.62 -0.33 -5.11
N ALA A 132 -18.40 -0.43 -4.57
CA ALA A 132 -18.17 -0.49 -3.13
C ALA A 132 -18.81 0.67 -2.34
N SER A 133 -18.99 1.84 -2.96
CA SER A 133 -19.56 3.01 -2.29
C SER A 133 -21.07 2.88 -2.07
N LEU A 134 -21.75 2.06 -2.87
CA LEU A 134 -23.17 1.73 -2.74
C LEU A 134 -23.38 0.39 -2.05
N ASP A 135 -22.55 -0.61 -2.38
CA ASP A 135 -22.66 -1.98 -1.89
C ASP A 135 -22.28 -2.08 -0.40
N GLU A 136 -21.25 -1.35 0.04
CA GLU A 136 -20.75 -1.35 1.42
C GLU A 136 -20.32 0.05 1.89
N PRO A 137 -21.26 1.01 2.01
CA PRO A 137 -20.94 2.41 2.25
C PRO A 137 -20.15 2.66 3.53
N ALA A 138 -20.44 1.93 4.62
CA ALA A 138 -19.72 2.06 5.88
C ALA A 138 -18.26 1.61 5.77
N SER A 139 -18.03 0.42 5.20
CA SER A 139 -16.67 -0.11 4.94
C SER A 139 -15.88 0.82 4.03
N PHE A 140 -16.51 1.32 2.96
CA PHE A 140 -15.89 2.26 2.03
C PHE A 140 -15.49 3.57 2.72
N GLN A 141 -16.36 4.15 3.55
CA GLN A 141 -16.02 5.38 4.28
C GLN A 141 -14.91 5.18 5.32
N ASN A 142 -14.89 4.03 5.99
CA ASN A 142 -13.80 3.69 6.90
C ASN A 142 -12.47 3.55 6.15
N LEU A 143 -12.46 2.87 4.99
CA LEU A 143 -11.28 2.79 4.14
C LEU A 143 -10.78 4.18 3.75
N VAL A 144 -11.66 5.08 3.31
CA VAL A 144 -11.26 6.46 2.94
C VAL A 144 -10.62 7.18 4.13
N LYS A 145 -11.12 7.00 5.36
CA LYS A 145 -10.47 7.55 6.57
C LYS A 145 -9.09 6.94 6.80
N ASP A 146 -8.93 5.64 6.64
CA ASP A 146 -7.66 4.95 6.83
C ASP A 146 -6.61 5.41 5.79
N VAL A 147 -7.02 5.60 4.53
CA VAL A 147 -6.16 6.16 3.47
C VAL A 147 -5.73 7.59 3.81
N ARG A 148 -6.62 8.44 4.34
CA ARG A 148 -6.25 9.79 4.82
C ARG A 148 -5.27 9.74 5.98
N ALA A 149 -5.46 8.79 6.90
CA ALA A 149 -4.57 8.61 8.04
C ALA A 149 -3.17 8.19 7.60
N LEU A 150 -3.07 7.21 6.69
CA LEU A 150 -1.79 6.79 6.09
C LEU A 150 -1.09 7.98 5.41
N ARG A 151 -1.79 8.72 4.54
CA ARG A 151 -1.23 9.91 3.88
C ARG A 151 -0.69 10.91 4.90
N SER A 152 -1.47 11.23 5.92
CA SER A 152 -1.09 12.20 6.96
C SER A 152 0.13 11.71 7.74
N ARG A 153 0.25 10.40 7.95
CA ARG A 153 1.42 9.80 8.60
C ARG A 153 2.68 9.90 7.74
N LEU A 154 2.60 9.59 6.46
CA LEU A 154 3.72 9.73 5.53
C LEU A 154 4.22 11.18 5.44
N LEU A 155 3.30 12.16 5.42
CA LEU A 155 3.64 13.59 5.45
C LEU A 155 4.38 13.97 6.73
N ALA A 156 3.97 13.44 7.89
CA ALA A 156 4.67 13.66 9.15
C ALA A 156 6.11 13.11 9.09
N VAL A 157 6.30 11.89 8.57
CA VAL A 157 7.64 11.30 8.41
C VAL A 157 8.52 12.16 7.51
N MET A 158 8.00 12.67 6.39
CA MET A 158 8.76 13.54 5.50
C MET A 158 9.18 14.85 6.19
N THR A 159 8.30 15.42 7.02
CA THR A 159 8.59 16.66 7.76
C THR A 159 9.67 16.44 8.83
N ASP A 160 9.59 15.31 9.55
CA ASP A 160 10.57 14.94 10.57
C ASP A 160 11.96 14.69 9.95
N ASP A 161 12.03 13.99 8.82
CA ASP A 161 13.29 13.71 8.13
C ASP A 161 13.94 14.99 7.56
N GLN A 162 13.15 15.91 7.01
CA GLN A 162 13.65 17.21 6.56
C GLN A 162 14.22 18.03 7.71
N SER A 163 13.56 18.01 8.88
CA SER A 163 14.02 18.73 10.07
C SER A 163 15.37 18.18 10.56
N ARG A 164 15.52 16.85 10.59
CA ARG A 164 16.78 16.20 10.98
C ARG A 164 17.93 16.48 10.02
N ALA A 165 17.65 16.63 8.73
CA ALA A 165 18.66 16.97 7.73
C ALA A 165 19.21 18.40 7.94
N VAL A 166 18.37 19.35 8.37
CA VAL A 166 18.78 20.72 8.66
C VAL A 166 19.68 20.78 9.91
N ASP A 167 19.36 20.02 10.96
CA ASP A 167 20.12 20.01 12.22
C ASP A 167 21.51 19.34 12.10
N ALA A 168 21.75 18.56 11.04
CA ALA A 168 23.01 17.86 10.81
C ALA A 168 24.08 18.72 10.09
N HIS A 169 23.72 19.94 9.68
CA HIS A 169 24.57 20.88 8.93
C HIS A 169 24.95 22.10 9.79
#